data_AF-A0A543J0V2-F1
#
_entry.id   AF-A0A543J0V2-F1
#
_cell.length_a   1.000
_cell.length_b   1.000
_cell.length_c   1.000
_cell.angle_alpha   90.00
_cell.angle_beta   90.00
_cell.angle_gamma   90.00
#
_symmetry.space_group_name_H-M   'P 1'
#
loop_
_entity.id
_entity.type
_entity.pdbx_description
1 polymer ?
#
loop_
_entity_poly.entity_id
_entity_poly.type
_entity_poly.pdbx_seq_one_letter_code
_entity_poly.pdbx_strand_id
1 'polypeptide(L)'
;MHERGLTRRVLLRGAAAGSAAAAALASAGCSSERRPPAARPAQPDPDVALLGELIAGKERFIALYRQAAAADPELAETLRPFERRHRAHLEELRRRLPPGVSPTPAGRGGAGSADASAASPRAQSSVATADPGDGSAEPSPSPSAPKVTVARLRAAERAAAAARPRQLATVSPSLAQLVACIGACEAAHVVALAATRSK
;
A
#
# COMPACT_ATOMS: atom_id res chain seq x y z
N MET A 1 27.65 -34.81 -1.07
CA MET A 1 27.93 -34.60 0.36
C MET A 1 29.30 -33.97 0.51
N HIS A 2 29.35 -32.68 0.85
CA HIS A 2 30.54 -32.03 1.38
C HIS A 2 30.08 -30.93 2.33
N GLU A 3 29.96 -31.28 3.60
CA GLU A 3 29.91 -30.33 4.69
C GLU A 3 31.29 -29.68 4.84
N ARG A 4 31.35 -28.35 4.81
CA ARG A 4 32.55 -27.60 5.18
C ARG A 4 32.16 -26.38 6.01
N GLY A 5 32.06 -26.61 7.31
CA GLY A 5 32.68 -25.81 8.37
C GLY A 5 32.21 -24.37 8.56
N LEU A 6 31.42 -24.15 9.62
CA LEU A 6 31.36 -22.85 10.29
C LEU A 6 32.76 -22.45 10.78
N THR A 7 33.22 -21.25 10.40
CA THR A 7 34.23 -20.52 11.16
C THR A 7 33.67 -19.16 11.58
N ARG A 8 33.55 -19.03 12.89
CA ARG A 8 33.07 -17.87 13.64
C ARG A 8 34.20 -16.85 13.80
N ARG A 9 33.79 -15.57 13.79
CA ARG A 9 34.38 -14.40 14.47
C ARG A 9 35.67 -13.81 13.91
N VAL A 10 35.54 -12.59 13.39
CA VAL A 10 36.50 -11.52 13.69
C VAL A 10 35.73 -10.29 14.13
N LEU A 11 36.02 -9.88 15.36
CA LEU A 11 35.63 -8.64 16.01
C LEU A 11 36.42 -7.48 15.40
N LEU A 12 35.80 -6.32 15.20
CA LEU A 12 36.53 -5.06 15.31
C LEU A 12 35.70 -4.04 16.08
N ARG A 13 36.26 -3.69 17.25
CA ARG A 13 35.88 -2.59 18.12
C ARG A 13 36.35 -1.28 17.48
N GLY A 14 35.52 -0.24 17.51
CA GLY A 14 35.92 1.14 17.28
C GLY A 14 35.27 2.04 18.32
N ALA A 15 36.09 2.60 19.21
CA ALA A 15 35.71 3.51 20.28
C ALA A 15 36.18 4.93 19.96
N ALA A 16 35.34 5.93 20.24
CA ALA A 16 35.68 7.34 20.50
C ALA A 16 34.45 7.92 21.24
N ALA A 17 34.44 8.37 22.51
CA ALA A 17 35.31 9.20 23.36
C ALA A 17 35.31 10.70 22.98
N GLY A 18 34.84 11.55 23.92
CA GLY A 18 34.91 13.03 23.90
C GLY A 18 33.56 13.69 24.25
N SER A 19 33.21 14.07 25.49
CA SER A 19 33.70 15.13 26.40
C SER A 19 32.99 16.51 26.25
N ALA A 20 32.06 16.75 27.18
CA ALA A 20 31.78 17.95 28.01
C ALA A 20 31.68 19.41 27.48
N ALA A 21 30.70 20.11 28.07
CA ALA A 21 30.68 21.51 28.58
C ALA A 21 29.81 22.57 27.86
N ALA A 22 28.64 22.79 28.47
CA ALA A 22 27.92 24.03 28.80
C ALA A 22 28.02 25.31 27.92
N ALA A 23 26.85 25.74 27.45
CA ALA A 23 26.47 27.15 27.47
C ALA A 23 24.95 27.25 27.71
N ALA A 24 24.56 27.65 28.91
CA ALA A 24 23.17 27.95 29.26
C ALA A 24 22.87 29.41 28.88
N LEU A 25 22.07 29.62 27.84
CA LEU A 25 21.35 30.87 27.64
C LEU A 25 19.98 30.74 28.30
N ALA A 26 19.78 31.50 29.38
CA ALA A 26 18.48 31.67 30.02
C ALA A 26 17.61 32.59 29.16
N SER A 27 16.69 32.02 28.38
CA SER A 27 15.55 32.73 27.86
C SER A 27 14.43 32.72 28.91
N ALA A 28 13.92 33.90 29.24
CA ALA A 28 12.72 34.08 30.05
C ALA A 28 11.52 33.44 29.32
N GLY A 29 11.23 32.18 29.66
CA GLY A 29 10.09 31.45 29.14
C GLY A 29 8.84 31.79 29.93
N CYS A 30 7.88 32.44 29.27
CA CYS A 30 6.50 32.52 29.72
C CYS A 30 6.05 31.12 30.18
N SER A 31 5.46 31.04 31.36
CA SER A 31 4.96 29.81 31.97
C SER A 31 3.89 29.16 31.08
N SER A 32 4.31 28.38 30.09
CA SER A 32 3.44 27.36 29.52
C SER A 32 3.31 26.30 30.59
N GLU A 33 2.12 26.22 31.19
CA GLU A 33 1.69 25.05 31.94
C GLU A 33 2.16 23.81 31.18
N ARG A 34 3.05 23.04 31.81
CA ARG A 34 3.50 21.75 31.30
C ARG A 34 2.27 20.85 31.30
N ARG A 35 1.50 20.87 30.20
CA ARG A 35 0.47 19.88 29.94
C ARG A 35 1.12 18.52 30.13
N PRO A 36 0.61 17.66 31.02
CA PRO A 36 1.16 16.31 31.15
C PRO A 36 1.20 15.71 29.74
N PRO A 37 2.31 15.07 29.34
CA PRO A 37 2.40 14.49 28.01
C PRO A 37 1.19 13.58 27.84
N ALA A 38 0.32 13.90 26.87
CA ALA A 38 -0.78 13.03 26.54
C ALA A 38 -0.20 11.65 26.29
N ALA A 39 -0.72 10.63 26.98
CA ALA A 39 -0.27 9.26 26.81
C ALA A 39 -0.28 8.96 25.30
N ARG A 40 0.86 8.55 24.73
CA ARG A 40 0.88 8.11 23.33
C ARG A 40 -0.17 7.01 23.19
N PRO A 41 -1.02 7.06 22.15
CA PRO A 41 -1.91 5.93 21.89
C PRO A 41 -1.05 4.68 21.77
N ALA A 42 -1.50 3.60 22.41
CA ALA A 42 -0.84 2.30 22.32
C ALA A 42 -0.67 1.94 20.85
N GLN A 43 0.55 1.55 20.46
CA GLN A 43 0.79 1.08 19.10
C GLN A 43 -0.02 -0.21 18.89
N PRO A 44 -0.68 -0.38 17.75
CA PRO A 44 -1.41 -1.61 17.45
C PRO A 44 -0.45 -2.79 17.43
N ASP A 45 -0.97 -3.96 17.77
CA ASP A 45 -0.25 -5.23 17.63
C ASP A 45 0.29 -5.36 16.19
N PRO A 46 1.59 -5.65 16.00
CA PRO A 46 2.21 -5.70 14.69
C PRO A 46 1.57 -6.73 13.74
N ASP A 47 1.07 -7.86 14.26
CA ASP A 47 0.38 -8.87 13.47
C ASP A 47 -0.98 -8.33 12.98
N VAL A 48 -1.73 -7.66 13.86
CA VAL A 48 -3.04 -7.05 13.52
C VAL A 48 -2.87 -5.93 12.50
N ALA A 49 -1.85 -5.09 12.69
CA ALA A 49 -1.52 -4.02 11.74
C ALA A 49 -1.18 -4.59 10.35
N LEU A 50 -0.29 -5.58 10.28
CA LEU A 50 0.07 -6.21 9.02
C LEU A 50 -1.11 -6.94 8.36
N LEU A 51 -1.95 -7.64 9.13
CA LEU A 51 -3.16 -8.28 8.62
C LEU A 51 -4.08 -7.25 7.95
N GLY A 52 -4.29 -6.09 8.58
CA GLY A 52 -5.09 -5.01 7.99
C GLY A 52 -4.52 -4.49 6.67
N GLU A 53 -3.19 -4.27 6.61
CA GLU A 53 -2.51 -3.86 5.37
C GLU A 53 -2.64 -4.90 4.25
N LEU A 54 -2.46 -6.18 4.57
CA LEU A 54 -2.56 -7.28 3.62
C LEU A 54 -3.99 -7.46 3.11
N ILE A 55 -5.00 -7.36 3.97
CA ILE A 55 -6.41 -7.40 3.60
C ILE A 55 -6.72 -6.30 2.60
N ALA A 56 -6.38 -5.04 2.94
CA ALA A 56 -6.59 -3.92 2.04
C ALA A 56 -5.81 -4.09 0.72
N GLY A 57 -4.61 -4.66 0.77
CA GLY A 57 -3.82 -5.03 -0.40
C GLY A 57 -4.54 -6.04 -1.31
N LYS A 58 -5.09 -7.12 -0.74
CA LYS A 58 -5.81 -8.15 -1.49
C LYS A 58 -7.12 -7.63 -2.09
N GLU A 59 -7.84 -6.79 -1.37
CA GLU A 59 -9.03 -6.11 -1.90
C GLU A 59 -8.68 -5.23 -3.12
N ARG A 60 -7.58 -4.47 -3.05
CA ARG A 60 -7.07 -3.70 -4.19
C ARG A 60 -6.71 -4.57 -5.39
N PHE A 61 -6.07 -5.72 -5.18
CA PHE A 61 -5.79 -6.67 -6.26
C PHE A 61 -7.06 -7.22 -6.89
N ILE A 62 -8.03 -7.67 -6.09
CA ILE A 62 -9.33 -8.17 -6.58
C ILE A 62 -10.01 -7.10 -7.44
N ALA A 63 -10.06 -5.85 -6.96
CA ALA A 63 -10.61 -4.74 -7.73
C ALA A 63 -9.86 -4.50 -9.05
N LEU A 64 -8.53 -4.52 -9.04
CA LEU A 64 -7.70 -4.31 -10.23
C LEU A 64 -7.90 -5.42 -11.27
N TYR A 65 -8.00 -6.68 -10.85
CA TYR A 65 -8.30 -7.81 -11.73
C TYR A 65 -9.72 -7.73 -12.31
N ARG A 66 -10.72 -7.34 -11.51
CA ARG A 66 -12.09 -7.10 -11.99
C ARG A 66 -12.16 -5.99 -13.02
N GLN A 67 -11.44 -4.90 -12.79
CA GLN A 67 -11.37 -3.78 -13.74
C GLN A 67 -10.74 -4.21 -15.07
N ALA A 68 -9.66 -4.99 -15.03
CA ALA A 68 -9.04 -5.53 -16.24
C ALA A 68 -10.00 -6.48 -16.99
N ALA A 69 -10.66 -7.38 -16.28
CA ALA A 69 -11.64 -8.31 -16.85
C ALA A 69 -12.86 -7.59 -17.45
N ALA A 70 -13.33 -6.51 -16.83
CA ALA A 70 -14.44 -5.71 -17.36
C ALA A 70 -14.05 -4.93 -18.63
N ALA A 71 -12.78 -4.59 -18.80
CA ALA A 71 -12.28 -3.86 -19.96
C ALA A 71 -12.03 -4.75 -21.19
N ASP A 72 -11.90 -6.07 -21.00
CA ASP A 72 -11.58 -7.05 -22.04
C ASP A 72 -12.18 -8.43 -21.68
N PRO A 73 -13.35 -8.78 -22.25
CA PRO A 73 -14.04 -10.04 -21.98
C PRO A 73 -13.28 -11.31 -22.41
N GLU A 74 -12.48 -11.25 -23.47
CA GLU A 74 -11.68 -12.41 -23.90
C GLU A 74 -10.55 -12.69 -22.89
N LEU A 75 -9.90 -11.62 -22.42
CA LEU A 75 -8.90 -11.72 -21.37
C LEU A 75 -9.51 -12.09 -20.01
N ALA A 76 -10.77 -11.72 -19.75
CA ALA A 76 -11.45 -11.98 -18.48
C ALA A 76 -11.37 -13.46 -18.06
N GLU A 77 -11.62 -14.37 -18.99
CA GLU A 77 -11.52 -15.82 -18.80
C GLU A 77 -10.16 -16.24 -18.24
N THR A 78 -9.09 -15.69 -18.83
CA THR A 78 -7.70 -15.94 -18.42
C THR A 78 -7.40 -15.34 -17.05
N LEU A 79 -8.03 -14.22 -16.69
CA LEU A 79 -7.79 -13.52 -15.42
C LEU A 79 -8.54 -14.13 -14.22
N ARG A 80 -9.65 -14.84 -14.43
CA ARG A 80 -10.49 -15.38 -13.34
C ARG A 80 -9.74 -16.25 -12.33
N PRO A 81 -8.82 -17.16 -12.71
CA PRO A 81 -8.07 -17.96 -11.75
C PRO A 81 -7.21 -17.12 -10.79
N PHE A 82 -6.62 -16.02 -11.28
CA PHE A 82 -5.80 -15.12 -10.48
C PHE A 82 -6.65 -14.37 -9.45
N GLU A 83 -7.79 -13.84 -9.88
CA GLU A 83 -8.73 -13.15 -8.99
C GLU A 83 -9.24 -14.10 -7.89
N ARG A 84 -9.59 -15.34 -8.25
CA ARG A 84 -10.01 -16.37 -7.28
C ARG A 84 -8.91 -16.66 -6.25
N ARG A 85 -7.65 -16.75 -6.67
CA ARG A 85 -6.52 -16.96 -5.75
C ARG A 85 -6.37 -15.79 -4.76
N HIS A 86 -6.54 -14.55 -5.21
CA HIS A 86 -6.52 -13.38 -4.30
C HIS A 86 -7.69 -13.37 -3.33
N ARG A 87 -8.90 -13.80 -3.74
CA ARG A 87 -10.04 -13.98 -2.82
C ARG A 87 -9.75 -15.03 -1.75
N ALA A 88 -9.19 -16.17 -2.12
CA ALA A 88 -8.83 -17.21 -1.16
C ALA A 88 -7.79 -16.71 -0.12
N HIS A 89 -6.81 -15.92 -0.55
CA HIS A 89 -5.87 -15.27 0.38
C HIS A 89 -6.57 -14.26 1.29
N LEU A 90 -7.49 -13.45 0.75
CA LEU A 90 -8.26 -12.48 1.53
C LEU A 90 -9.09 -13.17 2.62
N GLU A 91 -9.74 -14.28 2.30
CA GLU A 91 -10.51 -15.07 3.27
C GLU A 91 -9.62 -15.63 4.38
N GLU A 92 -8.44 -16.16 4.02
CA GLU A 92 -7.48 -16.66 5.02
C GLU A 92 -6.95 -15.55 5.94
N LEU A 93 -6.65 -14.37 5.38
CA LEU A 93 -6.23 -13.22 6.18
C LEU A 93 -7.34 -12.76 7.12
N ARG A 94 -8.60 -12.72 6.66
CA ARG A 94 -9.75 -12.35 7.49
C ARG A 94 -10.02 -13.34 8.61
N ARG A 95 -9.80 -14.65 8.39
CA ARG A 95 -9.91 -15.68 9.45
C ARG A 95 -8.93 -15.47 10.61
N ARG A 96 -7.82 -14.76 10.37
CA ARG A 96 -6.77 -14.51 11.37
C ARG A 96 -6.95 -13.20 12.13
N LEU A 97 -7.91 -12.36 11.76
CA LEU A 97 -8.22 -11.16 12.53
C LEU A 97 -8.82 -11.54 13.89
N PRO A 98 -8.40 -10.90 14.98
CA PRO A 98 -9.06 -11.06 16.27
C PRO A 98 -10.55 -10.68 16.19
N PRO A 99 -11.44 -11.39 16.91
CA PRO A 99 -12.86 -11.05 16.93
C PRO A 99 -13.08 -9.61 17.42
N GLY A 100 -13.99 -8.89 16.78
CA GLY A 100 -14.31 -7.50 17.12
C GLY A 100 -13.32 -6.45 16.57
N VAL A 101 -12.24 -6.86 15.90
CA VAL A 101 -11.32 -5.95 15.24
C VAL A 101 -11.68 -5.83 13.77
N SER A 102 -12.11 -4.63 13.36
CA SER A 102 -12.18 -4.27 11.94
C SER A 102 -10.85 -3.65 11.53
N PRO A 103 -10.26 -4.04 10.39
CA PRO A 103 -9.05 -3.40 9.90
C PRO A 103 -9.36 -1.93 9.64
N THR A 104 -8.71 -1.05 10.39
CA THR A 104 -8.83 0.40 10.15
C THR A 104 -8.18 0.66 8.79
N PRO A 105 -8.84 1.37 7.86
CA PRO A 105 -8.19 1.71 6.59
C PRO A 105 -6.93 2.51 6.92
N ALA A 106 -5.76 1.93 6.63
CA ALA A 106 -4.49 2.61 6.81
C ALA A 106 -4.54 3.90 5.98
N GLY A 107 -4.59 5.04 6.67
CA GLY A 107 -4.43 6.35 6.06
C GLY A 107 -3.17 6.33 5.20
N ARG A 108 -3.31 6.77 3.95
CA ARG A 108 -2.29 6.74 2.89
C ARG A 108 -0.92 7.12 3.46
N GLY A 109 -0.07 6.12 3.69
CA GLY A 109 1.31 6.33 4.10
C GLY A 109 2.13 6.81 2.90
N GLY A 110 2.37 8.13 2.87
CA GLY A 110 3.63 8.75 2.44
C GLY A 110 4.16 8.44 1.03
N ALA A 111 3.54 9.04 0.02
CA ALA A 111 4.32 9.65 -1.06
C ALA A 111 4.10 11.16 -0.93
N GLY A 112 5.16 11.90 -0.60
CA GLY A 112 5.12 13.34 -0.53
C GLY A 112 4.58 13.92 -1.84
N SER A 113 3.56 14.76 -1.75
CA SER A 113 3.21 15.67 -2.81
C SER A 113 3.11 17.03 -2.17
N ALA A 114 4.02 17.87 -2.64
CA ALA A 114 4.10 19.28 -2.34
C ALA A 114 2.76 19.96 -2.62
N ASP A 115 2.54 20.97 -1.79
CA ASP A 115 1.73 22.16 -2.01
C ASP A 115 1.05 22.30 -3.38
N ALA A 116 -0.28 22.32 -3.32
CA ALA A 116 -1.11 23.12 -4.21
C ALA A 116 -2.43 23.40 -3.49
N SER A 117 -2.36 24.31 -2.53
CA SER A 117 -3.54 25.02 -2.06
C SER A 117 -4.00 25.98 -3.15
N ALA A 118 -5.10 25.67 -3.84
CA ALA A 118 -5.84 26.66 -4.62
C ALA A 118 -7.32 26.28 -4.74
N ALA A 119 -8.12 27.06 -4.01
CA ALA A 119 -9.45 27.54 -4.32
C ALA A 119 -10.60 26.52 -4.57
N SER A 120 -11.50 26.46 -3.58
CA SER A 120 -12.93 26.22 -3.82
C SER A 120 -13.53 27.32 -4.70
N PRO A 121 -14.41 26.99 -5.67
CA PRO A 121 -15.43 27.89 -6.11
C PRO A 121 -16.79 27.46 -5.54
N ARG A 122 -17.40 28.42 -4.84
CA ARG A 122 -18.78 28.47 -4.40
C ARG A 122 -19.69 28.47 -5.63
N ALA A 123 -20.46 27.41 -5.84
CA ALA A 123 -21.51 27.38 -6.84
C ALA A 123 -22.63 28.35 -6.43
N GLN A 124 -22.75 29.47 -7.15
CA GLN A 124 -23.88 30.39 -7.05
C GLN A 124 -24.91 30.03 -8.11
N SER A 125 -26.17 30.02 -7.69
CA SER A 125 -27.34 29.70 -8.49
C SER A 125 -27.51 30.64 -9.68
N SER A 126 -27.83 30.03 -10.81
CA SER A 126 -28.16 30.65 -12.09
C SER A 126 -29.49 31.41 -12.02
N VAL A 127 -29.53 32.60 -12.62
CA VAL A 127 -30.75 33.16 -13.20
C VAL A 127 -30.52 33.32 -14.69
N ALA A 128 -31.45 32.76 -15.46
CA ALA A 128 -31.43 32.68 -16.90
C ALA A 128 -31.93 33.98 -17.55
N THR A 129 -31.28 34.38 -18.63
CA THR A 129 -31.91 35.11 -19.74
C THR A 129 -31.36 34.55 -21.05
N ALA A 130 -32.26 34.07 -21.89
CA ALA A 130 -31.99 33.50 -23.20
C ALA A 130 -31.86 34.60 -24.27
N ASP A 131 -31.04 34.36 -25.30
CA ASP A 131 -31.36 34.58 -26.72
C ASP A 131 -30.33 33.80 -27.60
N PRO A 132 -30.64 33.42 -28.86
CA PRO A 132 -30.00 32.30 -29.55
C PRO A 132 -28.88 32.73 -30.49
N GLY A 133 -27.82 31.92 -30.55
CA GLY A 133 -26.76 32.02 -31.53
C GLY A 133 -26.37 30.64 -32.02
N ASP A 134 -26.64 30.37 -33.29
CA ASP A 134 -26.21 29.21 -34.05
C ASP A 134 -24.70 28.97 -33.90
N GLY A 135 -24.33 27.74 -33.56
CA GLY A 135 -22.98 27.37 -33.19
C GLY A 135 -22.94 25.96 -32.63
N SER A 136 -22.99 24.98 -33.53
CA SER A 136 -22.77 23.56 -33.27
C SER A 136 -21.42 23.34 -32.56
N ALA A 137 -21.41 23.35 -31.23
CA ALA A 137 -20.26 22.96 -30.43
C ALA A 137 -20.25 21.43 -30.29
N GLU A 138 -19.35 20.77 -31.03
CA GLU A 138 -19.05 19.36 -30.82
C GLU A 138 -18.61 19.11 -29.36
N PRO A 139 -19.09 18.05 -28.70
CA PRO A 139 -18.62 17.71 -27.37
C PRO A 139 -17.15 17.26 -27.46
N SER A 140 -16.26 18.03 -26.83
CA SER A 140 -14.86 17.63 -26.62
C SER A 140 -14.80 16.29 -25.86
N PRO A 141 -14.05 15.28 -26.33
CA PRO A 141 -13.96 14.01 -25.63
C PRO A 141 -13.18 14.19 -24.33
N SER A 142 -13.88 14.08 -23.20
CA SER A 142 -13.25 13.88 -21.89
C SER A 142 -12.26 12.71 -21.97
N PRO A 143 -11.04 12.83 -21.40
CA PRO A 143 -10.09 11.74 -21.45
C PRO A 143 -10.68 10.52 -20.74
N SER A 144 -10.92 9.46 -21.50
CA SER A 144 -11.39 8.18 -20.95
C SER A 144 -10.37 7.68 -19.92
N ALA A 145 -10.87 7.23 -18.77
CA ALA A 145 -10.02 6.69 -17.71
C ALA A 145 -9.08 5.60 -18.26
N PRO A 146 -7.80 5.59 -17.84
CA PRO A 146 -6.81 4.67 -18.41
C PRO A 146 -7.20 3.21 -18.14
N LYS A 147 -7.27 2.39 -19.20
CA LYS A 147 -7.58 0.97 -19.12
C LYS A 147 -6.52 0.22 -18.32
N VAL A 148 -6.94 -0.71 -17.46
CA VAL A 148 -6.03 -1.59 -16.71
C VAL A 148 -5.46 -2.64 -17.67
N THR A 149 -4.14 -2.62 -17.88
CA THR A 149 -3.47 -3.56 -18.79
C THR A 149 -2.84 -4.75 -18.05
N VAL A 150 -2.57 -5.85 -18.76
CA VAL A 150 -1.81 -7.00 -18.23
C VAL A 150 -0.43 -6.59 -17.69
N ALA A 151 0.25 -5.61 -18.32
CA ALA A 151 1.52 -5.10 -17.81
C ALA A 151 1.36 -4.43 -16.44
N ARG A 152 0.28 -3.66 -16.25
CA ARG A 152 -0.03 -3.03 -14.97
C ARG A 152 -0.31 -4.08 -13.88
N LEU A 153 -1.09 -5.13 -14.20
CA LEU A 153 -1.30 -6.25 -13.29
C LEU A 153 0.02 -6.92 -12.90
N ARG A 154 0.86 -7.24 -13.89
CA ARG A 154 2.17 -7.87 -13.67
C ARG A 154 3.13 -6.99 -12.84
N ALA A 155 3.12 -5.68 -13.08
CA ALA A 155 3.92 -4.74 -12.31
C ALA A 155 3.45 -4.68 -10.84
N ALA A 156 2.14 -4.65 -10.61
CA ALA A 156 1.56 -4.66 -9.27
C ALA A 156 1.93 -5.96 -8.51
N GLU A 157 1.76 -7.13 -9.14
CA GLU A 157 2.13 -8.42 -8.55
C GLU A 157 3.62 -8.48 -8.18
N ARG A 158 4.49 -8.00 -9.07
CA ARG A 158 5.94 -7.95 -8.81
C ARG A 158 6.27 -7.04 -7.63
N ALA A 159 5.67 -5.86 -7.56
CA ALA A 159 5.89 -4.92 -6.46
C ALA A 159 5.43 -5.51 -5.12
N ALA A 160 4.28 -6.17 -5.10
CA ALA A 160 3.76 -6.85 -3.92
C ALA A 160 4.67 -7.99 -3.46
N ALA A 161 5.06 -8.88 -4.38
CA ALA A 161 5.97 -9.99 -4.08
C ALA A 161 7.32 -9.50 -3.52
N ALA A 162 7.88 -8.44 -4.10
CA ALA A 162 9.15 -7.85 -3.65
C ALA A 162 9.06 -7.16 -2.28
N ALA A 163 7.87 -6.76 -1.84
CA ALA A 163 7.67 -6.17 -0.52
C ALA A 163 7.62 -7.23 0.60
N ARG A 164 7.13 -8.45 0.31
CA ARG A 164 6.84 -9.48 1.32
C ARG A 164 8.01 -9.83 2.25
N PRO A 165 9.26 -9.99 1.79
CA PRO A 165 10.36 -10.35 2.68
C PRO A 165 10.59 -9.35 3.82
N ARG A 166 10.36 -8.04 3.57
CA ARG A 166 10.55 -6.99 4.58
C ARG A 166 9.49 -7.05 5.69
N GLN A 167 8.32 -7.61 5.39
CA GLN A 167 7.18 -7.69 6.32
C GLN A 167 7.32 -8.86 7.32
N LEU A 168 8.32 -9.72 7.16
CA LEU A 168 8.47 -10.94 7.98
C LEU A 168 9.18 -10.70 9.32
N ALA A 169 9.96 -9.62 9.44
CA ALA A 169 10.94 -9.47 10.53
C ALA A 169 10.34 -9.31 11.93
N THR A 170 9.09 -8.84 12.03
CA THR A 170 8.47 -8.42 13.30
C THR A 170 7.14 -9.10 13.58
N VAL A 171 6.80 -10.14 12.82
CA VAL A 171 5.50 -10.83 12.94
C VAL A 171 5.65 -12.26 13.45
N SER A 172 4.56 -12.83 13.95
CA SER A 172 4.56 -14.20 14.44
C SER A 172 4.96 -15.21 13.35
N PRO A 173 5.56 -16.37 13.70
CA PRO A 173 5.99 -17.37 12.72
C PRO A 173 4.86 -17.86 11.80
N SER A 174 3.65 -18.03 12.35
CA SER A 174 2.48 -18.46 11.59
C SER A 174 2.04 -17.41 10.56
N LEU A 175 2.07 -16.12 10.91
CA LEU A 175 1.77 -15.04 9.97
C LEU A 175 2.90 -14.90 8.94
N ALA A 176 4.17 -14.99 9.35
CA ALA A 176 5.31 -14.94 8.45
C ALA A 176 5.23 -16.03 7.36
N GLN A 177 4.87 -17.25 7.72
CA GLN A 177 4.67 -18.35 6.78
C GLN A 177 3.58 -18.02 5.75
N LEU A 178 2.42 -17.52 6.21
CA LEU A 178 1.35 -17.12 5.30
C LEU A 178 1.78 -16.00 4.34
N VAL A 179 2.47 -14.98 4.86
CA VAL A 179 2.99 -13.86 4.04
C VAL A 179 3.98 -14.34 2.99
N ALA A 180 4.87 -15.29 3.34
CA ALA A 180 5.79 -15.90 2.41
C ALA A 180 5.06 -16.70 1.31
N CYS A 181 4.05 -17.51 1.67
CA CYS A 181 3.22 -18.23 0.71
C CYS A 181 2.49 -17.28 -0.25
N ILE A 182 1.92 -16.19 0.29
CA ILE A 182 1.27 -15.15 -0.51
C ILE A 182 2.27 -14.53 -1.50
N GLY A 183 3.48 -14.16 -1.04
CA GLY A 183 4.53 -13.60 -1.90
C GLY A 183 4.98 -14.54 -3.00
N ALA A 184 5.10 -15.83 -2.70
CA ALA A 184 5.41 -16.85 -3.69
C ALA A 184 4.33 -16.97 -4.77
N CYS A 185 3.04 -16.93 -4.39
CA CYS A 185 1.95 -16.91 -5.36
C CYS A 185 1.94 -15.63 -6.21
N GLU A 186 2.18 -14.46 -5.62
CA GLU A 186 2.30 -13.18 -6.35
C GLU A 186 3.47 -13.25 -7.37
N ALA A 187 4.61 -13.82 -6.99
CA ALA A 187 5.73 -14.05 -7.91
C ALA A 187 5.36 -15.04 -9.05
N ALA A 188 4.64 -16.12 -8.75
CA ALA A 188 4.15 -17.05 -9.77
C ALA A 188 3.17 -16.37 -10.75
N HIS A 189 2.32 -15.48 -10.25
CA HIS A 189 1.43 -14.68 -11.09
C HIS A 189 2.20 -13.79 -12.08
N VAL A 190 3.34 -13.21 -11.67
CA VAL A 190 4.19 -12.41 -12.56
C VAL A 190 4.68 -13.20 -13.76
N VAL A 191 5.03 -14.47 -13.56
CA VAL A 191 5.48 -15.37 -14.63
C VAL A 191 4.30 -15.76 -15.52
N ALA A 192 3.19 -16.19 -14.91
CA ALA A 192 2.01 -16.62 -15.65
C ALA A 192 1.40 -15.49 -16.51
N LEU A 193 1.27 -14.27 -15.98
CA LEU A 193 0.81 -13.10 -16.74
C LEU A 193 1.76 -12.68 -17.87
N ALA A 194 3.04 -13.06 -17.82
CA ALA A 194 3.95 -12.82 -18.93
C ALA A 194 3.61 -13.72 -20.12
N ALA A 195 3.28 -14.98 -19.84
CA ALA A 195 2.93 -15.98 -20.85
C ALA A 195 1.60 -15.68 -21.56
N THR A 196 0.68 -14.96 -20.91
CA THR A 196 -0.61 -14.58 -21.51
C THR A 196 -0.50 -13.49 -22.58
N ARG A 197 0.65 -12.83 -22.73
CA ARG A 197 0.90 -11.86 -23.82
C ARG A 197 1.52 -12.49 -25.07
N SER A 198 1.97 -13.74 -24.97
CA SER A 198 2.64 -14.46 -26.06
C SER A 198 1.68 -15.32 -26.88
N LYS A 199 0.37 -15.27 -26.59
CA LYS A 199 -0.72 -15.84 -27.36
C LYS A 199 -1.49 -14.70 -28.01
#